data_AF-A0A382T014-F1
#
_entry.id   AF-A0A382T014-F1
#
_cell.length_a   1.000
_cell.length_b   1.000
_cell.length_c   1.000
_cell.angle_alpha   90.00
_cell.angle_beta   90.00
_cell.angle_gamma   90.00
#
_symmetry.space_group_name_H-M   'P 1'
#
loop_
_entity.id
_entity.type
_entity.pdbx_description
1 polymer ?
#
loop_
_entity_poly.entity_id
_entity_poly.type
_entity_poly.pdbx_seq_one_letter_code
_entity_poly.pdbx_strand_id
1 'polypeptide(L)'
;MSLPILEFTASSNIDTWPLIILGVSVVWVVVGITKLKLHPFLTLMLAAILVGLMTGPLPELTTENKGLFHSRVQLDDTSGEATSDLGKAVTWSLLGFGNTAGGIGLVVALAAIIGTCMMGSGAADRVVRSLMRVFGEKRAGIVLLLSGFLLSIPVFFDTVFFLLIPLARALALRTGKSYTMYVMAMAGAGAITHSMVPPTPGPLMIADGLKLDLGYAMMAGLVASILPAFLVLKMAAWFDAKYQIPMRDVAGTSKEELRKIVDKKDDELPPLFFS
;
A
#
# COMPACT_ATOMS: atom_id res chain seq x y z
N MET A 1 -19.93 -41.74 31.44
CA MET A 1 -19.06 -41.38 30.30
C MET A 1 -19.09 -39.86 30.19
N SER A 2 -18.21 -39.19 30.93
CA SER A 2 -18.15 -37.73 31.07
C SER A 2 -16.99 -37.19 30.24
N LEU A 3 -17.31 -36.38 29.24
CA LEU A 3 -16.35 -35.67 28.38
C LEU A 3 -15.54 -34.69 29.24
N PRO A 4 -14.21 -34.64 29.12
CA PRO A 4 -13.40 -33.60 29.76
C PRO A 4 -13.60 -32.29 29.00
N ILE A 5 -14.30 -31.34 29.63
CA ILE A 5 -14.32 -29.95 29.20
C ILE A 5 -12.92 -29.41 29.44
N LEU A 6 -12.28 -28.93 28.38
CA LEU A 6 -11.02 -28.20 28.40
C LEU A 6 -11.09 -27.07 29.43
N GLU A 7 -10.41 -27.24 30.56
CA GLU A 7 -10.06 -26.14 31.45
C GLU A 7 -9.10 -25.21 30.70
N PHE A 8 -9.67 -24.18 30.06
CA PHE A 8 -8.90 -23.02 29.65
C PHE A 8 -8.56 -22.23 30.92
N THR A 9 -7.51 -22.65 31.62
CA THR A 9 -6.94 -21.87 32.72
C THR A 9 -6.40 -20.58 32.13
N ALA A 10 -7.17 -19.50 32.22
CA ALA A 10 -6.69 -18.16 31.93
C ALA A 10 -5.52 -17.86 32.87
N SER A 11 -4.30 -17.83 32.33
CA SER A 11 -3.12 -17.37 33.05
C SER A 11 -3.37 -15.93 33.51
N SER A 12 -3.34 -15.69 34.82
CA SER A 12 -3.68 -14.40 35.45
C SER A 12 -2.63 -13.28 35.27
N ASN A 13 -1.57 -13.52 34.50
CA ASN A 13 -0.61 -12.51 34.09
C ASN A 13 -0.61 -12.41 32.57
N ILE A 14 -1.18 -11.33 32.03
CA ILE A 14 -0.97 -10.95 30.64
C ILE A 14 0.49 -10.54 30.54
N ASP A 15 1.31 -11.34 29.86
CA ASP A 15 2.68 -10.95 29.54
C ASP A 15 2.64 -9.76 28.58
N THR A 16 2.83 -8.55 29.11
CA THR A 16 2.80 -7.30 28.36
C THR A 16 4.09 -7.08 27.57
N TRP A 17 5.10 -7.93 27.72
CA TRP A 17 6.40 -7.76 27.10
C TRP A 17 6.34 -7.61 25.57
N PRO A 18 5.56 -8.42 24.82
CA PRO A 18 5.42 -8.23 23.37
C PRO A 18 4.84 -6.87 22.97
N LEU A 19 3.93 -6.31 23.79
CA LEU A 19 3.36 -4.98 23.54
C LEU A 19 4.38 -3.86 23.75
N ILE A 20 5.28 -4.03 24.73
CA ILE A 20 6.37 -3.10 24.97
C ILE A 20 7.36 -3.12 23.81
N ILE A 21 7.75 -4.32 23.34
CA ILE A 21 8.62 -4.48 22.17
C ILE A 21 8.01 -3.79 20.94
N LEU A 22 6.72 -4.03 20.70
CA LEU A 22 5.99 -3.38 19.61
C LEU A 22 6.06 -1.85 19.76
N GLY A 23 5.74 -1.31 20.93
CA GLY A 23 5.80 0.13 21.20
C GLY A 23 7.18 0.73 20.94
N VAL A 24 8.24 0.10 21.45
CA VAL A 24 9.64 0.53 21.25
C VAL A 24 10.02 0.48 19.77
N SER A 25 9.66 -0.60 19.05
CA SER A 25 9.95 -0.74 17.62
C SER A 25 9.23 0.33 16.77
N VAL A 26 7.98 0.66 17.08
CA VAL A 26 7.21 1.71 16.39
C VAL A 26 7.85 3.08 16.64
N VAL A 27 8.21 3.38 17.89
CA VAL A 27 8.91 4.63 18.23
C VAL A 27 10.24 4.72 17.48
N TRP A 28 11.01 3.63 17.43
CA TRP A 28 12.25 3.58 16.67
C TRP A 28 12.03 3.86 15.18
N VAL A 29 11.04 3.23 14.55
CA VAL A 29 10.73 3.45 13.12
C VAL A 29 10.35 4.90 12.86
N VAL A 30 9.45 5.46 13.68
CA VAL A 30 8.99 6.85 13.51
C VAL A 30 10.13 7.83 13.72
N VAL A 31 10.90 7.71 14.81
CA VAL A 31 12.01 8.63 15.12
C VAL A 31 13.16 8.48 14.14
N GLY A 32 13.49 7.24 13.74
CA GLY A 32 14.54 6.93 12.78
C GLY A 32 14.29 7.59 11.43
N ILE A 33 13.07 7.48 10.91
CA ILE A 33 12.69 8.09 9.63
C ILE A 33 12.55 9.61 9.75
N THR A 34 11.87 10.11 10.79
CA THR A 34 11.49 11.54 10.86
C THR A 34 12.58 12.45 11.43
N LYS A 35 13.27 12.06 12.50
CA LYS A 35 14.28 12.89 13.16
C LYS A 35 15.69 12.58 12.71
N LEU A 36 16.04 11.30 12.64
CA LEU A 36 17.39 10.86 12.25
C LEU A 36 17.56 10.84 10.72
N LYS A 37 16.48 10.99 9.95
CA LYS A 37 16.45 10.98 8.48
C LYS A 37 17.12 9.73 7.89
N LEU A 38 17.03 8.62 8.60
CA LEU A 38 17.53 7.34 8.12
C LEU A 38 16.62 6.82 7.01
N HIS A 39 17.22 6.19 6.00
CA HIS A 39 16.47 5.60 4.90
C HIS A 39 15.48 4.54 5.45
N PRO A 40 14.20 4.54 5.02
CA PRO A 40 13.17 3.65 5.59
C PRO A 40 13.56 2.17 5.63
N PHE A 41 14.20 1.69 4.55
CA PHE A 41 14.73 0.33 4.48
C PHE A 41 15.69 -0.01 5.63
N LEU A 42 16.68 0.85 5.90
CA LEU A 42 17.67 0.65 6.96
C LEU A 42 17.00 0.72 8.33
N THR A 43 16.11 1.68 8.53
CA THR A 43 15.38 1.83 9.79
C THR A 43 14.54 0.60 10.12
N LEU A 44 13.82 0.06 9.13
CA LEU A 44 13.00 -1.14 9.29
C LEU A 44 13.85 -2.40 9.53
N MET A 45 15.00 -2.54 8.85
CA MET A 45 15.93 -3.64 9.09
C MET A 45 16.49 -3.61 10.52
N LEU A 46 16.91 -2.42 10.98
CA LEU A 46 17.37 -2.23 12.35
C LEU A 46 16.26 -2.45 13.37
N ALA A 47 15.01 -2.08 13.04
CA ALA A 47 13.85 -2.36 13.87
C ALA A 47 13.62 -3.86 14.04
N ALA A 48 13.74 -4.65 12.97
CA ALA A 48 13.62 -6.10 13.03
C ALA A 48 14.70 -6.73 13.92
N ILE A 49 15.95 -6.28 13.79
CA ILE A 49 17.07 -6.72 14.64
C ILE A 49 16.83 -6.34 16.10
N LEU A 50 16.37 -5.11 16.36
CA LEU A 50 16.03 -4.61 17.69
C LEU A 50 14.93 -5.47 18.34
N VAL A 51 13.86 -5.79 17.58
CA VAL A 51 12.79 -6.68 18.03
C VAL A 51 13.35 -8.06 18.37
N GLY A 52 14.20 -8.64 17.50
CA GLY A 52 14.86 -9.92 17.76
C GLY A 52 15.67 -9.93 19.06
N LEU A 53 16.45 -8.87 19.30
CA LEU A 53 17.23 -8.69 20.54
C LEU A 53 16.35 -8.60 21.79
N MET A 54 15.23 -7.89 21.71
CA MET A 54 14.33 -7.68 22.85
C MET A 54 13.42 -8.89 23.14
N THR A 55 13.27 -9.81 22.18
CA THR A 55 12.39 -10.98 22.31
C THR A 55 12.94 -12.05 23.27
N GLY A 56 14.25 -12.07 23.52
CA GLY A 56 14.89 -13.03 24.43
C GLY A 56 15.57 -14.19 23.69
N PRO A 57 15.65 -15.41 24.26
CA PRO A 57 16.37 -16.52 23.64
C PRO A 57 15.69 -16.94 22.34
N LEU A 58 16.34 -16.59 21.23
CA LEU A 58 15.86 -16.94 19.90
C LEU A 58 16.12 -18.43 19.60
N PRO A 59 15.17 -19.13 18.97
CA PRO A 59 15.37 -20.51 18.57
C PRO A 59 16.54 -20.62 17.60
N GLU A 60 17.23 -21.76 17.63
CA GLU A 60 18.22 -22.08 16.61
C GLU A 60 17.54 -22.27 15.26
N LEU A 61 18.25 -21.87 14.21
CA LEU A 61 17.80 -22.02 12.83
C LEU A 61 17.93 -23.49 12.44
N THR A 62 16.90 -24.26 12.75
CA THR A 62 16.80 -25.68 12.40
C THR A 62 15.80 -25.87 11.27
N THR A 63 15.80 -27.06 10.68
CA THR A 63 14.84 -27.46 9.65
C THR A 63 13.37 -27.40 10.08
N GLU A 64 13.08 -27.40 11.40
CA GLU A 64 11.74 -27.23 11.97
C GLU A 64 11.33 -25.76 12.14
N ASN A 65 12.29 -24.85 12.37
CA ASN A 65 12.07 -23.43 12.62
C ASN A 65 12.44 -22.57 11.40
N LYS A 66 11.69 -22.68 10.29
CA LYS A 66 12.05 -22.00 9.02
C LYS A 66 11.40 -20.62 8.76
N GLY A 67 10.64 -20.05 9.71
CA GLY A 67 9.92 -18.77 9.51
C GLY A 67 8.87 -18.83 8.39
N LEU A 68 8.04 -17.79 8.18
CA LEU A 68 6.81 -17.85 7.36
C LEU A 68 6.91 -18.49 5.95
N PHE A 69 8.11 -18.59 5.36
CA PHE A 69 8.37 -19.08 3.99
C PHE A 69 9.25 -20.34 3.97
N HIS A 70 8.90 -21.32 4.80
CA HIS A 70 9.64 -22.55 5.07
C HIS A 70 10.04 -23.38 3.83
N SER A 71 9.31 -23.26 2.72
CA SER A 71 9.50 -24.05 1.49
C SER A 71 10.50 -23.45 0.51
N ARG A 72 10.98 -22.21 0.73
CA ARG A 72 11.78 -21.45 -0.26
C ARG A 72 13.27 -21.36 0.07
N VAL A 73 13.69 -21.78 1.28
CA VAL A 73 15.10 -21.80 1.67
C VAL A 73 15.50 -23.18 2.21
N GLN A 74 16.52 -23.76 1.57
CA GLN A 74 17.27 -24.87 2.11
C GLN A 74 18.22 -24.30 3.18
N LEU A 75 17.90 -24.58 4.44
CA LEU A 75 18.87 -24.46 5.53
C LEU A 75 19.56 -25.81 5.61
N ASP A 76 20.88 -25.83 5.47
CA ASP A 76 21.68 -27.01 5.82
C ASP A 76 21.64 -27.16 7.34
N ASP A 77 21.49 -28.40 7.84
CA ASP A 77 21.55 -28.74 9.28
C ASP A 77 23.00 -28.62 9.83
N THR A 78 23.74 -27.60 9.38
CA THR A 78 25.03 -27.28 9.97
C THR A 78 24.74 -26.50 11.25
N SER A 79 24.69 -27.24 12.36
CA SER A 79 24.75 -26.73 13.72
C SER A 79 26.07 -25.96 13.92
N GLY A 80 26.12 -24.74 13.40
CA GLY A 80 27.22 -23.81 13.60
C GLY A 80 27.12 -23.22 15.01
N GLU A 81 28.25 -23.28 15.72
CA GLU A 81 28.54 -22.77 17.07
C GLU A 81 27.60 -21.69 17.62
N ALA A 82 27.37 -21.77 18.94
CA ALA A 82 26.63 -20.82 19.76
C ALA A 82 26.84 -19.36 19.33
N THR A 83 26.02 -18.90 18.40
CA THR A 83 25.97 -17.51 17.96
C THR A 83 25.39 -16.71 19.12
N SER A 84 26.01 -15.56 19.42
CA SER A 84 25.47 -14.62 20.41
C SER A 84 24.02 -14.26 20.06
N ASP A 85 23.23 -13.85 21.05
CA ASP A 85 21.81 -13.46 20.82
C ASP A 85 21.69 -12.36 19.74
N LEU A 86 22.71 -11.50 19.64
CA LEU A 86 22.84 -10.52 18.55
C LEU A 86 23.02 -11.19 17.18
N GLY A 87 23.89 -12.18 17.08
CA GLY A 87 24.09 -12.96 15.85
C GLY A 87 22.78 -13.63 15.40
N LYS A 88 22.04 -14.23 16.33
CA LYS A 88 20.73 -14.83 16.06
C LYS A 88 19.72 -13.78 15.58
N ALA A 89 19.62 -12.64 16.25
CA ALA A 89 18.68 -11.57 15.89
C ALA A 89 18.94 -11.05 14.46
N VAL A 90 20.21 -10.88 14.10
CA VAL A 90 20.62 -10.47 12.74
C VAL A 90 20.25 -11.53 11.71
N THR A 91 20.62 -12.80 11.96
CA THR A 91 20.37 -13.89 11.00
C THR A 91 18.89 -14.12 10.78
N TRP A 92 18.07 -14.13 11.84
CA TRP A 92 16.62 -14.26 11.74
C TRP A 92 15.98 -13.12 10.94
N SER A 93 16.43 -11.87 11.19
CA SER A 93 15.94 -10.69 10.48
C SER A 93 16.27 -10.75 8.98
N LEU A 94 17.51 -11.10 8.64
CA LEU A 94 17.98 -11.20 7.25
C LEU A 94 17.31 -12.36 6.51
N LEU A 95 17.14 -13.50 7.17
CA LEU A 95 16.45 -14.65 6.59
C LEU A 95 14.98 -14.32 6.30
N GLY A 96 14.27 -13.70 7.26
CA GLY A 96 12.88 -13.28 7.08
C GLY A 96 12.73 -12.27 5.93
N PHE A 97 13.65 -11.32 5.82
CA PHE A 97 13.71 -10.39 4.70
C PHE A 97 13.95 -11.12 3.37
N GLY A 98 14.99 -11.95 3.27
CA GLY A 98 15.35 -12.66 2.04
C GLY A 98 14.25 -13.59 1.54
N ASN A 99 13.60 -14.31 2.46
CA ASN A 99 12.45 -15.16 2.18
C ASN A 99 11.28 -14.40 1.56
N THR A 100 10.93 -13.25 2.17
CA THR A 100 9.86 -12.39 1.68
C THR A 100 10.24 -11.82 0.31
N ALA A 101 11.44 -11.25 0.19
CA ALA A 101 11.94 -10.67 -1.05
C ALA A 101 12.00 -11.70 -2.19
N GLY A 102 12.43 -12.93 -1.93
CA GLY A 102 12.43 -14.01 -2.91
C GLY A 102 11.02 -14.48 -3.32
N GLY A 103 10.06 -14.46 -2.39
CA GLY A 103 8.68 -14.86 -2.65
C GLY A 103 7.89 -13.85 -3.50
N ILE A 104 8.06 -12.55 -3.23
CA ILE A 104 7.20 -11.50 -3.81
C ILE A 104 7.93 -10.40 -4.59
N GLY A 105 9.27 -10.34 -4.52
CA GLY A 105 10.06 -9.23 -5.05
C GLY A 105 9.94 -9.04 -6.56
N LEU A 106 9.89 -10.13 -7.34
CA LEU A 106 9.73 -10.04 -8.81
C LEU A 106 8.40 -9.41 -9.20
N VAL A 107 7.30 -9.82 -8.56
CA VAL A 107 5.95 -9.28 -8.83
C VAL A 107 5.90 -7.79 -8.49
N VAL A 108 6.47 -7.40 -7.35
CA VAL A 108 6.56 -5.99 -6.94
C VAL A 108 7.42 -5.18 -7.92
N ALA A 109 8.56 -5.71 -8.38
CA ALA A 109 9.43 -5.04 -9.34
C ALA A 109 8.75 -4.82 -10.71
N LEU A 110 8.06 -5.84 -11.23
CA LEU A 110 7.30 -5.74 -12.48
C LEU A 110 6.15 -4.73 -12.36
N ALA A 111 5.42 -4.75 -11.25
CA ALA A 111 4.36 -3.78 -10.99
C ALA A 111 4.91 -2.34 -10.97
N ALA A 112 6.04 -2.12 -10.29
CA ALA A 112 6.70 -0.82 -10.28
C ALA A 112 7.12 -0.35 -11.68
N ILE A 113 7.71 -1.24 -12.51
CA ILE A 113 8.09 -0.92 -13.89
C ILE A 113 6.86 -0.53 -14.72
N ILE A 114 5.79 -1.34 -14.68
CA ILE A 114 4.53 -1.04 -15.38
C ILE A 114 3.97 0.31 -14.92
N GLY A 115 3.98 0.56 -13.60
CA GLY A 115 3.52 1.81 -13.03
C GLY A 115 4.32 3.02 -13.52
N THR A 116 5.65 2.94 -13.51
CA THR A 116 6.53 4.01 -14.01
C THR A 116 6.32 4.26 -15.50
N CYS A 117 6.21 3.21 -16.32
CA CYS A 117 5.93 3.34 -17.75
C CYS A 117 4.54 3.94 -18.03
N MET A 118 3.51 3.54 -17.28
CA MET A 118 2.16 4.07 -17.41
C MET A 118 2.09 5.57 -17.10
N MET A 119 2.86 6.02 -16.09
CA MET A 119 2.95 7.44 -15.78
C MET A 119 3.77 8.23 -16.79
N GLY A 120 4.95 7.71 -17.18
CA GLY A 120 5.83 8.39 -18.14
C GLY A 120 5.23 8.52 -19.55
N SER A 121 4.38 7.58 -19.95
CA SER A 121 3.71 7.58 -21.26
C SER A 121 2.47 8.48 -21.34
N GLY A 122 1.93 8.98 -20.22
CA GLY A 122 0.64 9.68 -20.19
C GLY A 122 -0.58 8.76 -20.34
N ALA A 123 -0.40 7.44 -20.25
CA ALA A 123 -1.52 6.48 -20.27
C ALA A 123 -2.48 6.70 -19.10
N ALA A 124 -1.96 7.09 -17.92
CA ALA A 124 -2.80 7.46 -16.78
C ALA A 124 -3.76 8.63 -17.09
N ASP A 125 -3.27 9.69 -17.75
CA ASP A 125 -4.11 10.82 -18.20
C ASP A 125 -5.17 10.37 -19.20
N ARG A 126 -4.79 9.47 -20.11
CA ARG A 126 -5.71 8.89 -21.09
C ARG A 126 -6.85 8.15 -20.42
N VAL A 127 -6.57 7.34 -19.40
CA VAL A 127 -7.59 6.60 -18.64
C VAL A 127 -8.62 7.55 -18.03
N VAL A 128 -8.17 8.60 -17.34
CA VAL A 128 -9.09 9.54 -16.69
C VAL A 128 -9.96 10.27 -17.71
N ARG A 129 -9.34 10.79 -18.78
CA ARG A 129 -10.07 11.49 -19.86
C ARG A 129 -11.10 10.57 -20.53
N SER A 130 -10.77 9.30 -20.70
CA SER A 130 -11.66 8.31 -21.32
C SER A 130 -12.86 7.99 -20.42
N LEU A 131 -12.63 7.79 -19.12
CA LEU A 131 -13.72 7.68 -18.14
C LEU A 131 -14.57 8.97 -18.10
N MET A 132 -13.95 10.14 -18.25
CA MET A 132 -14.67 11.40 -18.31
C MET A 132 -15.59 11.51 -19.54
N ARG A 133 -15.15 11.02 -20.71
CA ARG A 133 -16.00 10.96 -21.92
C ARG A 133 -17.21 10.03 -21.74
N VAL A 134 -17.03 8.91 -21.04
CA VAL A 134 -18.09 7.91 -20.82
C VAL A 134 -19.11 8.36 -19.77
N PHE A 135 -18.64 8.80 -18.59
CA PHE A 135 -19.53 9.15 -17.47
C PHE A 135 -19.96 10.63 -17.47
N GLY A 136 -19.24 11.48 -18.19
CA GLY A 136 -19.47 12.91 -18.31
C GLY A 136 -18.96 13.74 -17.12
N GLU A 137 -18.73 15.03 -17.38
CA GLU A 137 -18.28 16.01 -16.38
C GLU A 137 -19.26 16.17 -15.20
N LYS A 138 -20.54 15.80 -15.41
CA LYS A 138 -21.54 15.80 -14.34
C LYS A 138 -21.19 14.83 -13.20
N ARG A 139 -20.43 13.77 -13.49
CA ARG A 139 -20.05 12.71 -12.53
C ARG A 139 -18.54 12.67 -12.27
N ALA A 140 -17.85 13.81 -12.41
CA ALA A 140 -16.41 13.90 -12.25
C ALA A 140 -15.86 13.30 -10.94
N GLY A 141 -16.59 13.39 -9.83
CA GLY A 141 -16.19 12.73 -8.57
C GLY A 141 -16.16 11.20 -8.66
N ILE A 142 -17.10 10.59 -9.39
CA ILE A 142 -17.11 9.14 -9.64
C ILE A 142 -15.98 8.77 -10.61
N VAL A 143 -15.76 9.59 -11.64
CA VAL A 143 -14.66 9.39 -12.59
C VAL A 143 -13.30 9.40 -11.88
N LEU A 144 -13.09 10.36 -10.97
CA LEU A 144 -11.85 10.46 -10.20
C LEU A 144 -11.69 9.32 -9.19
N LEU A 145 -12.79 8.85 -8.57
CA LEU A 145 -12.76 7.64 -7.76
C LEU A 145 -12.36 6.42 -8.58
N LEU A 146 -13.03 6.15 -9.71
CA LEU A 146 -12.73 5.00 -10.57
C LEU A 146 -11.31 5.08 -11.14
N SER A 147 -10.85 6.28 -11.48
CA SER A 147 -9.49 6.49 -11.98
C SER A 147 -8.46 6.24 -10.88
N GLY A 148 -8.66 6.79 -9.68
CA GLY A 148 -7.79 6.53 -8.53
C GLY A 148 -7.74 5.05 -8.19
N PHE A 149 -8.90 4.38 -8.22
CA PHE A 149 -9.01 2.94 -8.00
C PHE A 149 -8.21 2.15 -9.04
N LEU A 150 -8.48 2.36 -10.33
CA LEU A 150 -7.85 1.59 -11.40
C LEU A 150 -6.34 1.83 -11.51
N LEU A 151 -5.92 3.09 -11.38
CA LEU A 151 -4.51 3.47 -11.51
C LEU A 151 -3.68 3.07 -10.28
N SER A 152 -4.27 3.00 -9.09
CA SER A 152 -3.56 2.57 -7.87
C SER A 152 -3.34 1.06 -7.76
N ILE A 153 -3.87 0.24 -8.68
CA ILE A 153 -3.54 -1.18 -8.73
C ILE A 153 -2.05 -1.37 -9.09
N PRO A 154 -1.55 -0.86 -10.23
CA PRO A 154 -0.14 -0.98 -10.60
C PRO A 154 0.78 0.12 -10.01
N VAL A 155 0.24 1.27 -9.63
CA VAL A 155 1.03 2.44 -9.19
C VAL A 155 0.81 2.72 -7.71
N PHE A 156 1.86 3.13 -7.01
CA PHE A 156 1.75 3.57 -5.62
C PHE A 156 0.77 4.73 -5.45
N PHE A 157 0.03 4.70 -4.34
CA PHE A 157 -1.04 5.64 -4.05
C PHE A 157 -0.57 7.10 -4.12
N ASP A 158 0.56 7.42 -3.50
CA ASP A 158 1.15 8.75 -3.46
C ASP A 158 1.34 9.33 -4.86
N THR A 159 1.78 8.47 -5.77
CA THR A 159 2.17 8.82 -7.10
C THR A 159 0.94 9.04 -7.99
N VAL A 160 -0.06 8.15 -7.88
CA VAL A 160 -1.38 8.35 -8.51
C VAL A 160 -2.06 9.62 -7.99
N PHE A 161 -1.97 9.86 -6.67
CA PHE A 161 -2.56 11.02 -6.04
C PHE A 161 -1.95 12.32 -6.58
N PHE A 162 -0.63 12.41 -6.68
CA PHE A 162 0.02 13.58 -7.28
C PHE A 162 -0.30 13.76 -8.77
N LEU A 163 -0.46 12.67 -9.52
CA LEU A 163 -0.86 12.73 -10.93
C LEU A 163 -2.30 13.24 -11.10
N LEU A 164 -3.22 12.78 -10.25
CA LEU A 164 -4.64 13.13 -10.35
C LEU A 164 -4.96 14.51 -9.75
N ILE A 165 -4.15 15.06 -8.84
CA ILE A 165 -4.41 16.37 -8.20
C ILE A 165 -4.54 17.49 -9.25
N PRO A 166 -3.57 17.70 -10.17
CA PRO A 166 -3.67 18.74 -11.18
C PRO A 166 -4.94 18.61 -12.02
N LEU A 167 -5.33 17.37 -12.36
CA LEU A 167 -6.53 17.09 -13.13
C LEU A 167 -7.81 17.36 -12.33
N ALA A 168 -7.86 16.99 -11.05
CA ALA A 168 -8.95 17.33 -10.14
C ALA A 168 -9.12 18.85 -9.98
N ARG A 169 -8.02 19.59 -9.84
CA ARG A 169 -8.03 21.07 -9.78
C ARG A 169 -8.56 21.68 -11.07
N ALA A 170 -8.04 21.22 -12.21
CA ALA A 170 -8.48 21.62 -13.54
C ALA A 170 -9.98 21.40 -13.75
N LEU A 171 -10.48 20.24 -13.36
CA LEU A 171 -11.91 19.91 -13.44
C LEU A 171 -12.75 20.77 -12.50
N ALA A 172 -12.30 21.03 -11.28
CA ALA A 172 -13.00 21.90 -10.34
C ALA A 172 -13.16 23.32 -10.91
N LEU A 173 -12.08 23.87 -11.50
CA LEU A 173 -12.10 25.18 -12.17
C LEU A 173 -13.04 25.20 -13.39
N ARG A 174 -13.01 24.18 -14.24
CA ARG A 174 -13.84 24.12 -15.45
C ARG A 174 -15.32 23.90 -15.17
N THR A 175 -15.62 23.00 -14.23
CA THR A 175 -17.01 22.60 -13.93
C THR A 175 -17.68 23.48 -12.88
N GLY A 176 -16.92 24.34 -12.20
CA GLY A 176 -17.41 25.13 -11.06
C GLY A 176 -17.83 24.28 -9.86
N LYS A 177 -17.39 23.01 -9.84
CA LYS A 177 -17.79 22.02 -8.83
C LYS A 177 -16.73 21.83 -7.76
N SER A 178 -17.14 21.06 -6.77
CA SER A 178 -16.48 20.69 -5.55
C SER A 178 -15.11 20.01 -5.67
N TYR A 179 -14.07 20.82 -5.53
CA TYR A 179 -12.68 20.37 -5.38
C TYR A 179 -12.50 19.37 -4.22
N THR A 180 -13.14 19.62 -3.07
CA THR A 180 -13.07 18.74 -1.89
C THR A 180 -13.57 17.33 -2.22
N MET A 181 -14.73 17.23 -2.87
CA MET A 181 -15.29 15.95 -3.30
C MET A 181 -14.31 15.20 -4.20
N TYR A 182 -13.68 15.90 -5.15
CA TYR A 182 -12.74 15.30 -6.10
C TYR A 182 -11.51 14.73 -5.42
N VAL A 183 -10.86 15.52 -4.56
CA VAL A 183 -9.66 15.10 -3.82
C VAL A 183 -9.98 13.94 -2.87
N MET A 184 -11.09 14.00 -2.14
CA MET A 184 -11.49 12.92 -1.24
C MET A 184 -11.83 11.63 -1.98
N ALA A 185 -12.55 11.73 -3.10
CA ALA A 185 -12.94 10.59 -3.91
C ALA A 185 -11.70 9.85 -4.46
N MET A 186 -10.76 10.58 -5.07
CA MET A 186 -9.52 9.98 -5.58
C MET A 186 -8.60 9.47 -4.46
N ALA A 187 -8.47 10.21 -3.35
CA ALA A 187 -7.61 9.83 -2.23
C ALA A 187 -8.11 8.55 -1.56
N GLY A 188 -9.41 8.50 -1.26
CA GLY A 188 -10.01 7.32 -0.65
C GLY A 188 -9.97 6.10 -1.57
N ALA A 189 -10.25 6.27 -2.86
CA ALA A 189 -10.19 5.17 -3.83
C ALA A 189 -8.78 4.58 -3.95
N GLY A 190 -7.78 5.45 -4.06
CA GLY A 190 -6.38 5.03 -4.15
C GLY A 190 -5.93 4.33 -2.86
N ALA A 191 -6.29 4.86 -1.68
CA ALA A 191 -5.98 4.23 -0.40
C ALA A 191 -6.62 2.84 -0.25
N ILE A 192 -7.90 2.70 -0.59
CA ILE A 192 -8.62 1.42 -0.55
C ILE A 192 -7.90 0.40 -1.42
N THR A 193 -7.64 0.74 -2.68
CA THR A 193 -7.02 -0.19 -3.64
C THR A 193 -5.63 -0.59 -3.19
N HIS A 194 -4.83 0.41 -2.77
CA HIS A 194 -3.45 0.20 -2.33
C HIS A 194 -3.37 -0.72 -1.11
N SER A 195 -4.40 -0.71 -0.24
CA SER A 195 -4.47 -1.52 0.97
C SER A 195 -5.19 -2.86 0.81
N MET A 196 -5.97 -3.07 -0.25
CA MET A 196 -6.86 -4.25 -0.36
C MET A 196 -6.59 -5.14 -1.58
N VAL A 197 -5.95 -4.62 -2.64
CA VAL A 197 -5.80 -5.34 -3.91
C VAL A 197 -4.32 -5.60 -4.21
N PRO A 198 -3.89 -6.86 -4.35
CA PRO A 198 -2.54 -7.19 -4.86
C PRO A 198 -2.31 -6.56 -6.25
N PRO A 199 -1.08 -6.13 -6.62
CA PRO A 199 0.22 -6.64 -6.19
C PRO A 199 0.91 -5.84 -5.07
N THR A 200 0.23 -4.92 -4.39
CA THR A 200 0.88 -4.11 -3.34
C THR A 200 1.40 -5.00 -2.20
N PRO A 201 2.55 -4.65 -1.57
CA PRO A 201 3.24 -5.57 -0.67
C PRO A 201 2.36 -6.11 0.46
N GLY A 202 1.50 -5.29 1.08
CA GLY A 202 0.62 -5.70 2.17
C GLY A 202 -0.38 -6.79 1.77
N PRO A 203 -1.30 -6.53 0.84
CA PRO A 203 -2.21 -7.53 0.28
C PRO A 203 -1.51 -8.77 -0.28
N LEU A 204 -0.35 -8.59 -0.92
CA LEU A 204 0.43 -9.70 -1.49
C LEU A 204 1.00 -10.61 -0.39
N MET A 205 1.48 -10.03 0.73
CA MET A 205 1.93 -10.80 1.90
C MET A 205 0.78 -11.57 2.56
N ILE A 206 -0.43 -10.99 2.63
CA ILE A 206 -1.61 -11.68 3.16
C ILE A 206 -1.99 -12.85 2.25
N ALA A 207 -1.98 -12.64 0.93
CA ALA A 207 -2.29 -13.70 -0.03
C ALA A 207 -1.32 -14.88 0.08
N ASP A 208 -0.01 -14.61 0.17
CA ASP A 208 0.99 -15.67 0.34
C ASP A 208 0.88 -16.37 1.71
N GLY A 209 0.68 -15.60 2.80
CA GLY A 209 0.49 -16.16 4.14
C GLY A 209 -0.74 -17.07 4.27
N LEU A 210 -1.83 -16.73 3.56
CA LEU A 210 -3.03 -17.57 3.45
C LEU A 210 -2.89 -18.68 2.39
N LYS A 211 -1.76 -18.75 1.69
CA LYS A 211 -1.50 -19.67 0.56
C LYS A 211 -2.58 -19.59 -0.52
N LEU A 212 -3.12 -18.40 -0.73
CA LEU A 212 -4.11 -18.14 -1.78
C LEU A 212 -3.40 -17.92 -3.11
N ASP A 213 -4.01 -18.42 -4.18
CA ASP A 213 -3.61 -18.04 -5.52
C ASP A 213 -3.89 -16.54 -5.75
N LEU A 214 -2.94 -15.87 -6.39
CA LEU A 214 -2.93 -14.42 -6.57
C LEU A 214 -4.19 -13.92 -7.29
N GLY A 215 -4.70 -14.68 -8.27
CA GLY A 215 -5.91 -14.31 -9.01
C GLY A 215 -7.14 -14.26 -8.12
N TYR A 216 -7.30 -15.26 -7.24
CA TYR A 216 -8.40 -15.28 -6.26
C TYR A 216 -8.26 -14.16 -5.24
N ALA A 217 -7.04 -13.90 -4.75
CA ALA A 217 -6.79 -12.79 -3.83
C ALA A 217 -7.10 -11.43 -4.47
N MET A 218 -6.78 -11.23 -5.74
CA MET A 218 -7.13 -10.03 -6.50
C MET A 218 -8.64 -9.88 -6.64
N MET A 219 -9.35 -10.93 -7.04
CA MET A 219 -10.81 -10.89 -7.16
C MET A 219 -11.48 -10.60 -5.81
N ALA A 220 -11.05 -11.26 -4.74
CA ALA A 220 -11.57 -11.04 -3.40
C ALA A 220 -11.31 -9.59 -2.93
N GLY A 221 -10.10 -9.08 -3.14
CA GLY A 221 -9.74 -7.69 -2.83
C GLY A 221 -10.59 -6.68 -3.60
N LEU A 222 -10.80 -6.90 -4.90
CA LEU A 222 -11.65 -6.03 -5.73
C LEU A 222 -13.10 -6.00 -5.23
N VAL A 223 -13.68 -7.16 -4.95
CA VAL A 223 -15.07 -7.27 -4.44
C VAL A 223 -15.18 -6.63 -3.05
N ALA A 224 -14.25 -6.92 -2.15
CA ALA A 224 -14.22 -6.35 -0.81
C ALA A 224 -14.05 -4.82 -0.84
N SER A 225 -13.41 -4.27 -1.87
CA SER A 225 -13.18 -2.83 -2.02
C SER A 225 -14.40 -2.05 -2.51
N ILE A 226 -15.43 -2.70 -3.05
CA ILE A 226 -16.65 -2.03 -3.56
C ILE A 226 -17.37 -1.29 -2.43
N LEU A 227 -17.51 -1.93 -1.27
CA LEU A 227 -18.21 -1.35 -0.12
C LEU A 227 -17.46 -0.10 0.43
N PRO A 228 -16.15 -0.18 0.74
CA PRO A 228 -15.36 1.01 1.09
C PRO A 228 -15.42 2.12 0.03
N ALA A 229 -15.35 1.79 -1.26
CA ALA A 229 -15.38 2.78 -2.33
C ALA A 229 -16.71 3.55 -2.36
N PHE A 230 -17.83 2.85 -2.17
CA PHE A 230 -19.14 3.48 -2.04
C PHE A 230 -19.24 4.38 -0.80
N LEU A 231 -18.73 3.92 0.34
CA LEU A 231 -18.69 4.70 1.58
C LEU A 231 -17.84 5.96 1.43
N VAL A 232 -16.69 5.87 0.75
CA VAL A 232 -15.84 7.03 0.43
C VAL A 232 -16.58 8.04 -0.42
N LEU A 233 -17.34 7.64 -1.44
CA LEU A 233 -18.14 8.58 -2.23
C LEU A 233 -19.18 9.31 -1.38
N LYS A 234 -19.87 8.60 -0.50
CA LYS A 234 -20.87 9.20 0.41
C LYS A 234 -20.21 10.16 1.40
N MET A 235 -19.07 9.75 1.96
CA MET A 235 -18.28 10.58 2.87
C MET A 235 -17.75 11.83 2.16
N ALA A 236 -17.24 11.71 0.94
CA ALA A 236 -16.75 12.83 0.14
C ALA A 236 -17.86 13.85 -0.15
N ALA A 237 -19.06 13.39 -0.51
CA ALA A 237 -20.22 14.27 -0.71
C ALA A 237 -20.65 14.97 0.59
N TRP A 238 -20.63 14.25 1.73
CA TRP A 238 -20.97 14.83 3.03
C TRP A 238 -19.96 15.89 3.48
N PHE A 239 -18.66 15.59 3.37
CA PHE A 239 -17.59 16.54 3.71
C PHE A 239 -17.65 17.77 2.83
N ASP A 240 -17.88 17.59 1.54
CA ASP A 240 -17.99 18.69 0.61
C ASP A 240 -19.16 19.63 0.95
N ALA A 241 -20.34 19.07 1.21
CA ALA A 241 -21.51 19.84 1.62
C ALA A 241 -21.31 20.59 2.96
N LYS A 242 -20.55 19.99 3.88
CA LYS A 242 -20.34 20.56 5.23
C LYS A 242 -19.25 21.63 5.27
N TYR A 243 -18.14 21.43 4.58
CA TYR A 243 -16.94 22.25 4.76
C TYR A 243 -16.64 23.21 3.60
N GLN A 244 -17.12 22.92 2.38
CA GLN A 244 -16.92 23.76 1.18
C GLN A 244 -15.52 24.37 1.07
N ILE A 245 -14.49 23.53 1.22
CA ILE A 245 -13.11 24.00 1.27
C ILE A 245 -12.74 24.58 -0.10
N PRO A 246 -12.36 25.87 -0.18
CA PRO A 246 -11.98 26.47 -1.45
C PRO A 246 -10.68 25.86 -1.95
N MET A 247 -10.56 25.72 -3.26
CA MET A 247 -9.31 25.31 -3.89
C MET A 247 -8.23 26.37 -3.60
N ARG A 248 -7.19 25.97 -2.87
CA ARG A 248 -6.04 26.85 -2.59
C ARG A 248 -5.00 26.71 -3.69
N ASP A 249 -4.31 27.81 -3.99
CA ASP A 249 -3.14 27.76 -4.84
C ASP A 249 -2.00 27.05 -4.09
N VAL A 250 -1.45 25.99 -4.69
CA VAL A 250 -0.31 25.24 -4.15
C VAL A 250 0.95 25.60 -4.93
N ALA A 251 2.08 25.72 -4.21
CA ALA A 251 3.38 25.92 -4.82
C ALA A 251 3.74 24.73 -5.72
N GLY A 252 4.07 24.99 -6.99
CA GLY A 252 4.47 23.95 -7.96
C GLY A 252 3.38 23.44 -8.91
N THR A 253 2.16 24.00 -8.90
CA THR A 253 1.24 23.89 -10.04
C THR A 253 0.72 25.28 -10.37
N SER A 254 1.42 25.98 -11.27
CA SER A 254 0.97 27.30 -11.71
C SER A 254 -0.36 27.16 -12.46
N LYS A 255 -1.16 28.23 -12.52
CA LYS A 255 -2.38 28.24 -13.35
C LYS A 255 -2.08 27.93 -14.82
N GLU A 256 -0.85 28.18 -15.28
CA GLU A 256 -0.39 27.88 -16.64
C GLU A 256 -0.07 26.40 -16.84
N GLU A 257 0.53 25.72 -15.86
CA GLU A 257 0.74 24.26 -15.91
C GLU A 257 -0.59 23.50 -15.87
N LEU A 258 -1.54 23.97 -15.04
CA LEU A 258 -2.90 23.42 -15.01
C LEU A 258 -3.60 23.60 -16.37
N ARG A 259 -3.45 24.77 -17.00
CA ARG A 259 -3.96 25.02 -18.36
C ARG A 259 -3.29 24.09 -19.37
N LYS A 260 -1.98 23.89 -19.33
CA LYS A 260 -1.29 22.92 -20.21
C LYS A 260 -1.84 21.49 -20.07
N ILE A 261 -2.12 21.04 -18.84
CA ILE A 261 -2.71 19.70 -18.61
C ILE A 261 -4.15 19.63 -19.13
N VAL A 262 -4.94 20.70 -18.98
CA VAL A 262 -6.30 20.81 -19.55
C VAL A 262 -6.27 20.81 -21.07
N ASP A 263 -5.43 21.67 -21.65
CA ASP A 263 -5.36 21.99 -23.06
C ASP A 263 -4.55 20.96 -23.87
N LYS A 264 -3.88 20.02 -23.19
CA LYS A 264 -3.21 18.88 -23.83
C LYS A 264 -4.22 18.16 -24.72
N LYS A 265 -3.93 18.12 -26.02
CA LYS A 265 -4.81 17.51 -27.02
C LYS A 265 -4.84 16.01 -26.83
N ASP A 266 -6.00 15.42 -27.08
CA ASP A 266 -6.21 13.98 -26.91
C ASP A 266 -5.34 13.13 -27.86
N ASP A 267 -4.82 13.75 -28.93
CA ASP A 267 -3.93 13.14 -29.93
C ASP A 267 -2.48 13.03 -29.44
N GLU A 268 -2.11 13.76 -28.38
CA GLU A 268 -0.80 13.67 -27.72
C GLU A 268 -0.73 12.57 -26.65
N LEU A 269 -1.83 11.82 -26.47
CA LEU A 269 -1.94 10.74 -25.51
C LEU A 269 -1.95 9.38 -26.22
N PRO A 270 -1.41 8.33 -25.61
CA PRO A 270 -1.41 7.00 -26.21
C PRO A 270 -2.86 6.55 -26.50
N PRO A 271 -3.09 5.81 -27.60
CA PRO A 271 -4.43 5.33 -27.94
C PRO A 271 -4.94 4.29 -26.93
N LEU A 272 -6.27 4.19 -26.80
CA LEU A 272 -6.93 3.24 -25.88
C LEU A 272 -6.93 1.80 -26.41
N PHE A 273 -6.89 1.65 -27.73
CA PHE A 273 -6.79 0.39 -28.43
C PHE A 273 -5.45 0.37 -29.19
N PHE A 274 -5.00 -0.81 -29.61
CA PHE A 274 -3.73 -0.98 -30.34
C PHE A 274 -3.55 0.09 -31.42
N SER A 275 -2.37 0.73 -31.39
CA SER A 275 -1.85 1.51 -32.50
C SER A 275 -1.46 0.60 -33.65
#